data_AF-X1UHL1-F1
#
_entry.id   AF-X1UHL1-F1
#
_cell.length_a   1.000
_cell.length_b   1.000
_cell.length_c   1.000
_cell.angle_alpha   90.00
_cell.angle_beta   90.00
_cell.angle_gamma   90.00
#
_symmetry.space_group_name_H-M   'P 1'
#
loop_
_entity.id
_entity.type
_entity.pdbx_description
1 polymer ?
#
loop_
_entity_poly.entity_id
_entity_poly.type
_entity_poly.pdbx_seq_one_letter_code
_entity_poly.pdbx_strand_id
1 'polypeptide(L)'
;LKSRLEDVDGILVIHLTMRTGRTLQEILKSQKPTTVFAIPYSGHGWTGFGSLRKQELGAKLECILTSDYKQLAVAIRPFRAIHHLREARILNLTTRSFAGYADNIKSKFGTEIKKIELKRVLDACDAVDDSQAQAEAERWTKGAVKVVEPSREEIFKSCKLALAFEKLLDEEDATVVTADCYGSMHRPLCQSYAYPCIGFIRLNNMGLGGICESDLQSAMTHILYQGLVGKPGFISDPTVDASNNSIILAHCMGTTKMDGPDGPAAPYKLR
;
A
#
# COMPACT_ATOMS: atom_id res chain seq x y z
N LEU A 1 -27.85 -11.69 15.26
CA LEU A 1 -26.47 -11.17 15.33
C LEU A 1 -25.54 -11.93 14.38
N LYS A 2 -25.44 -13.27 14.47
CA LYS A 2 -24.57 -14.08 13.61
C LYS A 2 -24.66 -13.76 12.10
N SER A 3 -25.85 -13.78 11.52
CA SER A 3 -26.05 -13.43 10.10
C SER A 3 -25.59 -12.02 9.71
N ARG A 4 -25.60 -11.06 10.66
CA ARG A 4 -25.12 -9.68 10.43
C ARG A 4 -23.60 -9.55 10.55
N LEU A 5 -22.91 -10.57 11.06
CA LEU A 5 -21.46 -10.60 11.28
C LEU A 5 -20.74 -11.46 10.24
N GLU A 6 -21.45 -12.12 9.32
CA GLU A 6 -20.84 -13.01 8.34
C GLU A 6 -20.01 -12.25 7.29
N ASP A 7 -20.47 -11.08 6.86
CA ASP A 7 -19.85 -10.33 5.76
C ASP A 7 -19.01 -9.12 6.22
N VAL A 8 -18.71 -9.02 7.52
CA VAL A 8 -17.87 -7.92 8.04
C VAL A 8 -16.38 -8.26 7.98
N ASP A 9 -15.57 -7.22 7.79
CA ASP A 9 -14.09 -7.27 7.83
C ASP A 9 -13.54 -7.47 9.25
N GLY A 10 -14.28 -6.97 10.25
CA GLY A 10 -13.96 -7.13 11.65
C GLY A 10 -14.99 -6.45 12.54
N ILE A 11 -14.81 -6.61 13.85
CA ILE A 11 -15.78 -6.19 14.85
C ILE A 11 -15.08 -5.31 15.89
N LEU A 12 -15.49 -4.04 15.98
CA LEU A 12 -15.11 -3.16 17.08
C LEU A 12 -16.13 -3.30 18.22
N VAL A 13 -15.68 -3.79 19.37
CA VAL A 13 -16.48 -3.87 20.60
C VAL A 13 -16.09 -2.73 21.53
N ILE A 14 -17.02 -1.80 21.78
CA ILE A 14 -16.81 -0.71 22.75
C ILE A 14 -17.40 -1.15 24.09
N HIS A 15 -16.53 -1.35 25.08
CA HIS A 15 -16.91 -1.84 26.40
C HIS A 15 -17.34 -0.66 27.29
N LEU A 16 -18.65 -0.55 27.55
CA LEU A 16 -19.23 0.56 28.32
C LEU A 16 -19.66 0.17 29.73
N THR A 17 -20.02 -1.10 29.97
CA THR A 17 -20.62 -1.55 31.23
C THR A 17 -20.17 -2.95 31.63
N MET A 18 -20.34 -3.28 32.91
CA MET A 18 -20.01 -4.59 33.47
C MET A 18 -20.95 -5.71 32.96
N ARG A 19 -20.54 -6.96 33.19
CA ARG A 19 -21.31 -8.20 32.89
C ARG A 19 -21.52 -8.49 31.39
N THR A 20 -20.67 -7.94 30.53
CA THR A 20 -20.68 -8.14 29.07
C THR A 20 -19.91 -9.38 28.59
N GLY A 21 -19.29 -10.14 29.50
CA GLY A 21 -18.40 -11.25 29.14
C GLY A 21 -19.05 -12.34 28.27
N ARG A 22 -20.31 -12.72 28.55
CA ARG A 22 -21.05 -13.69 27.72
C ARG A 22 -21.29 -13.14 26.31
N THR A 23 -21.65 -11.87 26.19
CA THR A 23 -21.86 -11.22 24.89
C THR A 23 -20.57 -11.20 24.07
N LEU A 24 -19.43 -10.88 24.69
CA LEU A 24 -18.13 -10.92 24.01
C LEU A 24 -17.81 -12.33 23.52
N GLN A 25 -18.03 -13.36 24.34
CA GLN A 25 -17.81 -14.76 23.92
C GLN A 25 -18.70 -15.16 22.73
N GLU A 26 -19.98 -14.76 22.72
CA GLU A 26 -20.86 -15.02 21.57
C GLU A 26 -20.41 -14.30 20.29
N ILE A 27 -19.87 -13.08 20.41
CA ILE A 27 -19.29 -12.37 19.28
C ILE A 27 -18.07 -13.14 18.75
N LEU A 28 -17.17 -13.56 19.63
CA LEU A 28 -15.94 -14.28 19.27
C LEU A 28 -16.17 -15.64 18.61
N LYS A 29 -17.32 -16.28 18.85
CA LYS A 29 -17.72 -17.50 18.12
C LYS A 29 -17.86 -17.30 16.60
N SER A 30 -18.01 -16.05 16.13
CA SER A 30 -17.98 -15.73 14.70
C SER A 30 -16.60 -15.90 14.06
N GLN A 31 -15.53 -16.00 14.86
CA GLN A 31 -14.14 -16.11 14.39
C GLN A 31 -13.72 -14.98 13.43
N LYS A 32 -14.38 -13.82 13.55
CA LYS A 32 -14.00 -12.57 12.87
C LYS A 32 -12.95 -11.82 13.68
N PRO A 33 -11.99 -11.12 13.03
CA PRO A 33 -11.11 -10.18 13.71
C PRO A 33 -11.91 -9.25 14.62
N THR A 34 -11.57 -9.22 15.90
CA THR A 34 -12.34 -8.47 16.90
C THR A 34 -11.40 -7.65 17.75
N THR A 35 -11.67 -6.36 17.89
CA THR A 35 -10.93 -5.47 18.79
C THR A 35 -11.86 -4.94 19.85
N VAL A 36 -11.50 -5.16 21.12
CA VAL A 36 -12.19 -4.57 22.26
C VAL A 36 -11.51 -3.26 22.62
N PHE A 37 -12.25 -2.16 22.56
CA PHE A 37 -11.85 -0.88 23.16
C PHE A 37 -12.54 -0.74 24.52
N ALA A 38 -11.78 -0.55 25.58
CA ALA A 38 -12.31 -0.36 26.92
C ALA A 38 -11.60 0.79 27.64
N ILE A 39 -12.39 1.73 28.16
CA ILE A 39 -11.86 2.76 29.06
C ILE A 39 -11.62 2.17 30.45
N PRO A 40 -10.71 2.76 31.26
CA PRO A 40 -10.59 2.40 32.67
C PRO A 40 -11.96 2.44 33.37
N TYR A 41 -12.23 1.44 34.21
CA TYR A 41 -13.47 1.26 34.96
C TYR A 41 -14.75 0.92 34.17
N SER A 42 -14.70 0.63 32.85
CA SER A 42 -15.84 0.03 32.13
C SER A 42 -16.26 -1.34 32.68
N GLY A 43 -15.36 -2.02 33.39
CA GLY A 43 -15.59 -3.27 34.10
C GLY A 43 -14.30 -4.00 34.42
N HIS A 44 -14.41 -5.25 34.86
CA HIS A 44 -13.28 -6.08 35.30
C HIS A 44 -12.81 -7.11 34.24
N GLY A 45 -13.35 -7.04 33.02
CA GLY A 45 -13.07 -8.03 31.95
C GLY A 45 -11.60 -8.11 31.54
N TRP A 46 -10.86 -7.02 31.72
CA TRP A 46 -9.42 -6.94 31.42
C TRP A 46 -8.59 -7.99 32.15
N THR A 47 -9.03 -8.46 33.32
CA THR A 47 -8.36 -9.53 34.08
C THR A 47 -8.33 -10.86 33.32
N GLY A 48 -9.31 -11.11 32.44
CA GLY A 48 -9.45 -12.36 31.69
C GLY A 48 -9.02 -12.30 30.23
N PHE A 49 -8.86 -11.11 29.64
CA PHE A 49 -8.56 -10.96 28.21
C PHE A 49 -7.26 -11.64 27.78
N GLY A 50 -6.21 -11.57 28.61
CA GLY A 50 -4.94 -12.25 28.31
C GLY A 50 -5.08 -13.77 28.19
N SER A 51 -5.85 -14.41 29.07
CA SER A 51 -6.15 -15.84 28.99
C SER A 51 -7.04 -16.17 27.82
N LEU A 52 -8.04 -15.32 27.54
CA LEU A 52 -8.96 -15.50 26.40
C LEU A 52 -8.23 -15.46 25.06
N ARG A 53 -7.27 -14.55 24.87
CA ARG A 53 -6.44 -14.45 23.65
C ARG A 53 -5.60 -15.70 23.36
N LYS A 54 -5.28 -16.49 24.39
CA LYS A 54 -4.53 -17.74 24.25
C LYS A 54 -5.43 -18.94 23.90
N GLN A 55 -6.73 -18.76 23.90
CA GLN A 55 -7.71 -19.79 23.52
C GLN A 55 -8.07 -19.65 22.04
N GLU A 56 -8.50 -20.73 21.40
CA GLU A 56 -9.00 -20.72 20.02
C GLU A 56 -10.15 -19.71 19.84
N LEU A 57 -11.02 -19.57 20.84
CA LEU A 57 -12.09 -18.59 20.83
C LEU A 57 -11.57 -17.14 20.68
N GLY A 58 -10.44 -16.81 21.29
CA GLY A 58 -9.85 -15.48 21.27
C GLY A 58 -8.68 -15.31 20.30
N ALA A 59 -8.44 -16.26 19.39
CA ALA A 59 -7.27 -16.26 18.50
C ALA A 59 -7.15 -14.98 17.64
N LYS A 60 -8.27 -14.32 17.35
CA LYS A 60 -8.33 -13.05 16.58
C LYS A 60 -8.81 -11.86 17.43
N LEU A 61 -8.70 -11.96 18.75
CA LEU A 61 -9.06 -10.89 19.68
C LEU A 61 -7.84 -10.00 19.97
N GLU A 62 -8.02 -8.69 19.83
CA GLU A 62 -7.12 -7.67 20.35
C GLU A 62 -7.85 -6.78 21.37
N CYS A 63 -7.12 -6.19 22.31
CA CYS A 63 -7.69 -5.35 23.36
C CYS A 63 -6.90 -4.04 23.50
N ILE A 64 -7.60 -2.92 23.38
CA ILE A 64 -7.09 -1.58 23.60
C ILE A 64 -7.73 -1.04 24.88
N LEU A 65 -6.94 -0.95 25.94
CA LEU A 65 -7.38 -0.55 27.28
C LEU A 65 -6.85 0.85 27.60
N THR A 66 -7.64 1.88 27.33
CA THR A 66 -7.18 3.28 27.40
C THR A 66 -8.35 4.26 27.50
N SER A 67 -8.13 5.40 28.15
CA SER A 67 -9.05 6.54 28.14
C SER A 67 -8.83 7.47 26.94
N ASP A 68 -7.82 7.23 26.10
CA ASP A 68 -7.59 7.97 24.87
C ASP A 68 -8.53 7.51 23.75
N TYR A 69 -9.60 8.28 23.51
CA TYR A 69 -10.56 7.99 22.45
C TYR A 69 -9.97 8.03 21.04
N LYS A 70 -8.80 8.65 20.82
CA LYS A 70 -8.13 8.60 19.51
C LYS A 70 -7.74 7.17 19.12
N GLN A 71 -7.60 6.27 20.11
CA GLN A 71 -7.30 4.86 19.85
C GLN A 71 -8.48 4.09 19.26
N LEU A 72 -9.71 4.63 19.24
CA LEU A 72 -10.82 4.03 18.48
C LEU A 72 -10.50 3.98 16.98
N ALA A 73 -9.88 5.03 16.44
CA ALA A 73 -9.42 5.04 15.05
C ALA A 73 -8.31 4.00 14.82
N VAL A 74 -7.42 3.81 15.81
CA VAL A 74 -6.37 2.77 15.76
C VAL A 74 -6.98 1.37 15.76
N ALA A 75 -8.02 1.14 16.55
CA ALA A 75 -8.72 -0.14 16.66
C ALA A 75 -9.31 -0.64 15.32
N ILE A 76 -9.65 0.28 14.41
CA ILE A 76 -10.24 -0.04 13.11
C ILE A 76 -9.19 -0.31 12.03
N ARG A 77 -7.94 0.14 12.22
CA ARG A 77 -6.86 0.01 11.22
C ARG A 77 -6.66 -1.43 10.72
N PRO A 78 -6.64 -2.48 11.56
CA PRO A 78 -6.51 -3.84 11.07
C PRO A 78 -7.66 -4.27 10.14
N PHE A 79 -8.90 -3.84 10.42
CA PHE A 79 -10.06 -4.17 9.59
C PHE A 79 -9.97 -3.50 8.23
N ARG A 80 -9.57 -2.21 8.21
CA ARG A 80 -9.29 -1.48 6.96
C ARG A 80 -8.17 -2.16 6.17
N ALA A 81 -7.12 -2.64 6.83
CA ALA A 81 -6.03 -3.33 6.17
C ALA A 81 -6.45 -4.68 5.55
N ILE A 82 -7.27 -5.45 6.27
CA ILE A 82 -7.84 -6.71 5.75
C ILE A 82 -8.71 -6.44 4.53
N HIS A 83 -9.60 -5.44 4.62
CA HIS A 83 -10.44 -5.02 3.50
C HIS A 83 -9.58 -4.59 2.30
N HIS A 84 -8.62 -3.70 2.54
CA HIS A 84 -7.78 -3.15 1.48
C HIS A 84 -6.94 -4.21 0.79
N LEU A 85 -6.38 -5.18 1.53
CA LEU A 85 -5.71 -6.34 0.93
C LEU A 85 -6.66 -7.16 0.06
N ARG A 86 -7.86 -7.48 0.56
CA ARG A 86 -8.81 -8.31 -0.18
C ARG A 86 -9.25 -7.70 -1.49
N GLU A 87 -9.54 -6.40 -1.51
CA GLU A 87 -10.05 -5.71 -2.69
C GLU A 87 -8.95 -5.20 -3.63
N ALA A 88 -7.69 -5.18 -3.19
CA ALA A 88 -6.60 -4.64 -4.00
C ALA A 88 -6.37 -5.45 -5.28
N ARG A 89 -6.08 -4.73 -6.37
CA ARG A 89 -5.61 -5.30 -7.63
C ARG A 89 -4.25 -4.71 -8.00
N ILE A 90 -3.35 -5.59 -8.41
CA ILE A 90 -1.98 -5.26 -8.82
C ILE A 90 -1.86 -5.51 -10.32
N LEU A 91 -1.44 -4.49 -11.08
CA LEU A 91 -1.01 -4.63 -12.46
C LEU A 91 0.48 -4.89 -12.52
N ASN A 92 0.90 -6.04 -13.04
CA ASN A 92 2.30 -6.41 -13.15
C ASN A 92 2.76 -6.48 -14.61
N LEU A 93 3.68 -5.59 -14.98
CA LEU A 93 4.31 -5.56 -16.29
C LEU A 93 5.62 -6.38 -16.26
N THR A 94 5.55 -7.60 -16.76
CA THR A 94 6.69 -8.52 -16.85
C THR A 94 6.44 -9.60 -17.91
N THR A 95 7.49 -10.23 -18.43
CA THR A 95 7.36 -11.49 -19.19
C THR A 95 7.51 -12.74 -18.32
N ARG A 96 7.90 -12.59 -17.05
CA ARG A 96 8.06 -13.71 -16.11
C ARG A 96 6.69 -14.26 -15.71
N SER A 97 6.61 -15.57 -15.52
CA SER A 97 5.41 -16.19 -14.95
C SER A 97 5.37 -15.96 -13.44
N PHE A 98 4.19 -15.59 -12.95
CA PHE A 98 3.89 -15.44 -11.52
C PHE A 98 2.56 -16.10 -11.14
N ALA A 99 1.98 -16.94 -12.01
CA ALA A 99 0.64 -17.50 -11.84
C ALA A 99 0.46 -18.21 -10.49
N GLY A 100 1.39 -19.12 -10.13
CA GLY A 100 1.31 -19.82 -8.84
C GLY A 100 1.41 -18.90 -7.62
N TYR A 101 2.15 -17.80 -7.71
CA TYR A 101 2.19 -16.79 -6.65
C TYR A 101 0.87 -16.01 -6.59
N ALA A 102 0.36 -15.57 -7.73
CA ALA A 102 -0.93 -14.86 -7.82
C ALA A 102 -2.09 -15.71 -7.28
N ASP A 103 -2.14 -17.00 -7.62
CA ASP A 103 -3.18 -17.92 -7.12
C ASP A 103 -3.11 -18.07 -5.60
N ASN A 104 -1.89 -18.23 -5.06
CA ASN A 104 -1.68 -18.31 -3.61
C ASN A 104 -2.09 -17.02 -2.89
N ILE A 105 -1.76 -15.85 -3.47
CA ILE A 105 -2.12 -14.55 -2.91
C ILE A 105 -3.64 -14.33 -2.97
N LYS A 106 -4.28 -14.62 -4.10
CA LYS A 106 -5.74 -14.50 -4.25
C LYS A 106 -6.48 -15.44 -3.31
N SER A 107 -6.04 -16.69 -3.19
CA SER A 107 -6.64 -17.68 -2.29
C SER A 107 -6.50 -17.28 -0.82
N LYS A 108 -5.35 -16.75 -0.43
CA LYS A 108 -5.06 -16.43 0.98
C LYS A 108 -5.58 -15.07 1.42
N PHE A 109 -5.51 -14.06 0.55
CA PHE A 109 -5.78 -12.68 0.90
C PHE A 109 -6.92 -12.05 0.10
N GLY A 110 -7.29 -12.60 -1.05
CA GLY A 110 -8.27 -12.04 -1.99
C GLY A 110 -7.66 -11.13 -3.06
N THR A 111 -6.44 -10.63 -2.85
CA THR A 111 -5.75 -9.71 -3.74
C THR A 111 -5.58 -10.29 -5.14
N GLU A 112 -5.94 -9.52 -6.16
CA GLU A 112 -5.79 -9.93 -7.55
C GLU A 112 -4.46 -9.41 -8.11
N ILE A 113 -3.71 -10.26 -8.83
CA ILE A 113 -2.50 -9.85 -9.54
C ILE A 113 -2.68 -10.17 -11.01
N LYS A 114 -2.82 -9.13 -11.83
CA LYS A 114 -3.03 -9.23 -13.28
C LYS A 114 -1.74 -8.90 -14.02
N LYS A 115 -1.43 -9.69 -15.05
CA LYS A 115 -0.38 -9.33 -15.99
C LYS A 115 -0.89 -8.23 -16.91
N ILE A 116 -0.12 -7.17 -17.11
CA ILE A 116 -0.37 -6.19 -18.15
C ILE A 116 0.70 -6.32 -19.24
N GLU A 117 0.28 -6.23 -20.51
CA GLU A 117 1.18 -6.37 -21.64
C GLU A 117 1.86 -5.04 -21.98
N LEU A 118 3.14 -5.10 -22.38
CA LEU A 118 3.92 -3.91 -22.73
C LEU A 118 3.24 -3.08 -23.83
N LYS A 119 2.66 -3.74 -24.84
CA LYS A 119 1.95 -3.04 -25.90
C LYS A 119 0.85 -2.15 -25.34
N ARG A 120 0.05 -2.64 -24.38
CA ARG A 120 -1.03 -1.85 -23.77
C ARG A 120 -0.47 -0.65 -23.00
N VAL A 121 0.67 -0.81 -22.33
CA VAL A 121 1.34 0.29 -21.63
C VAL A 121 1.82 1.35 -22.61
N LEU A 122 2.43 0.94 -23.73
CA LEU A 122 2.89 1.86 -24.77
C LEU A 122 1.72 2.55 -25.49
N ASP A 123 0.65 1.83 -25.83
CA ASP A 123 -0.56 2.39 -26.41
C ASP A 123 -1.19 3.44 -25.45
N ALA A 124 -1.21 3.15 -24.15
CA ALA A 124 -1.68 4.09 -23.14
C ALA A 124 -0.79 5.33 -23.03
N CYS A 125 0.54 5.16 -23.17
CA CYS A 125 1.46 6.28 -23.26
C CYS A 125 1.14 7.13 -24.49
N ASP A 126 1.02 6.53 -25.67
CA ASP A 126 0.74 7.26 -26.91
C ASP A 126 -0.58 8.03 -26.87
N ALA A 127 -1.57 7.52 -26.13
CA ALA A 127 -2.86 8.16 -25.90
C ALA A 127 -2.83 9.32 -24.87
N VAL A 128 -1.73 9.52 -24.14
CA VAL A 128 -1.57 10.68 -23.24
C VAL A 128 -1.33 11.94 -24.06
N ASP A 129 -2.11 12.98 -23.76
CA ASP A 129 -1.96 14.30 -24.35
C ASP A 129 -0.60 14.93 -23.99
N ASP A 130 0.14 15.39 -25.01
CA ASP A 130 1.49 15.94 -24.83
C ASP A 130 1.51 17.18 -23.94
N SER A 131 0.46 18.01 -23.96
CA SER A 131 0.38 19.19 -23.10
C SER A 131 0.25 18.81 -21.62
N GLN A 132 -0.45 17.71 -21.31
CA GLN A 132 -0.55 17.19 -19.95
C GLN A 132 0.79 16.62 -19.47
N ALA A 133 1.48 15.84 -20.31
CA ALA A 133 2.80 15.30 -20.01
C ALA A 133 3.83 16.42 -19.82
N GLN A 134 3.79 17.47 -20.65
CA GLN A 134 4.63 18.65 -20.52
C GLN A 134 4.36 19.40 -19.20
N ALA A 135 3.10 19.60 -18.85
CA ALA A 135 2.72 20.24 -17.59
C ALA A 135 3.19 19.43 -16.37
N GLU A 136 3.10 18.10 -16.41
CA GLU A 136 3.62 17.22 -15.36
C GLU A 136 5.15 17.30 -15.27
N ALA A 137 5.86 17.25 -16.39
CA ALA A 137 7.32 17.41 -16.44
C ALA A 137 7.77 18.75 -15.86
N GLU A 138 7.04 19.83 -16.16
CA GLU A 138 7.30 21.15 -15.58
C GLU A 138 7.06 21.19 -14.07
N ARG A 139 6.00 20.54 -13.57
CA ARG A 139 5.76 20.42 -12.12
C ARG A 139 6.93 19.74 -11.43
N TRP A 140 7.39 18.59 -11.94
CA TRP A 140 8.53 17.87 -11.38
C TRP A 140 9.83 18.69 -11.44
N THR A 141 10.08 19.37 -12.55
CA THR A 141 11.29 20.18 -12.74
C THR A 141 11.31 21.42 -11.84
N LYS A 142 10.20 22.16 -11.74
CA LYS A 142 10.07 23.38 -10.93
C LYS A 142 10.05 23.07 -9.43
N GLY A 143 9.50 21.92 -9.04
CA GLY A 143 9.46 21.47 -7.64
C GLY A 143 10.78 20.86 -7.14
N ALA A 144 11.67 20.45 -8.04
CA ALA A 144 12.95 19.88 -7.67
C ALA A 144 13.91 20.95 -7.14
N VAL A 145 14.64 20.64 -6.05
CA VAL A 145 15.73 21.49 -5.56
C VAL A 145 16.84 21.59 -6.60
N LYS A 146 17.05 20.51 -7.36
CA LYS A 146 18.01 20.44 -8.46
C LYS A 146 17.62 19.32 -9.43
N VAL A 147 17.79 19.58 -10.71
CA VAL A 147 17.89 18.53 -11.74
C VAL A 147 19.36 18.23 -11.94
N VAL A 148 19.80 17.03 -11.57
CA VAL A 148 21.20 16.58 -11.69
C VAL A 148 21.39 15.89 -13.04
N GLU A 149 20.56 14.89 -13.25
CA GLU A 149 20.21 14.13 -14.45
C GLU A 149 18.71 13.82 -14.27
N PRO A 150 17.89 13.39 -15.24
CA PRO A 150 18.08 13.14 -16.68
C PRO A 150 17.78 14.37 -17.56
N SER A 151 17.74 14.20 -18.88
CA SER A 151 17.39 15.26 -19.85
C SER A 151 15.90 15.66 -19.79
N ARG A 152 15.56 16.82 -20.35
CA ARG A 152 14.14 17.26 -20.43
C ARG A 152 13.25 16.28 -21.18
N GLU A 153 13.78 15.64 -22.22
CA GLU A 153 13.05 14.64 -23.01
C GLU A 153 12.77 13.38 -22.19
N GLU A 154 13.76 12.91 -21.42
CA GLU A 154 13.59 11.76 -20.54
C GLU A 154 12.57 12.06 -19.43
N ILE A 155 12.60 13.25 -18.83
CA ILE A 155 11.60 13.67 -17.86
C ILE A 155 10.20 13.67 -18.50
N PHE A 156 10.06 14.23 -19.71
CA PHE A 156 8.80 14.25 -20.44
C PHE A 156 8.25 12.84 -20.70
N LYS A 157 9.08 11.93 -21.24
CA LYS A 157 8.69 10.53 -21.50
C LYS A 157 8.34 9.78 -20.21
N SER A 158 9.10 9.96 -19.14
CA SER A 158 8.77 9.39 -17.83
C SER A 158 7.45 9.94 -17.26
N CYS A 159 7.13 11.21 -17.48
CA CYS A 159 5.84 11.79 -17.09
C CYS A 159 4.68 11.26 -17.95
N LYS A 160 4.91 11.02 -19.24
CA LYS A 160 3.93 10.38 -20.13
C LYS A 160 3.61 8.96 -19.67
N LEU A 161 4.64 8.19 -19.30
CA LEU A 161 4.48 6.88 -18.66
C LEU A 161 3.76 6.96 -17.31
N ALA A 162 4.02 7.99 -16.50
CA ALA A 162 3.34 8.21 -15.23
C ALA A 162 1.83 8.39 -15.39
N LEU A 163 1.41 9.24 -16.32
CA LEU A 163 0.00 9.49 -16.62
C LEU A 163 -0.67 8.25 -17.23
N ALA A 164 0.05 7.50 -18.06
CA ALA A 164 -0.43 6.23 -18.61
C ALA A 164 -0.69 5.19 -17.51
N PHE A 165 0.21 5.04 -16.54
CA PHE A 165 -0.01 4.15 -15.40
C PHE A 165 -1.21 4.54 -14.55
N GLU A 166 -1.37 5.83 -14.25
CA GLU A 166 -2.54 6.34 -13.51
C GLU A 166 -3.85 5.98 -14.24
N LYS A 167 -3.91 6.20 -15.56
CA LYS A 167 -5.05 5.82 -16.40
C LYS A 167 -5.30 4.31 -16.41
N LEU A 168 -4.26 3.49 -16.52
CA LEU A 168 -4.38 2.04 -16.53
C LEU A 168 -4.88 1.48 -15.19
N LEU A 169 -4.48 2.11 -14.08
CA LEU A 169 -5.03 1.76 -12.76
C LEU A 169 -6.52 2.07 -12.67
N ASP A 170 -6.94 3.24 -13.17
CA ASP A 170 -8.36 3.62 -13.22
C ASP A 170 -9.19 2.65 -14.10
N GLU A 171 -8.72 2.35 -15.32
CA GLU A 171 -9.40 1.43 -16.25
C GLU A 171 -9.54 0.00 -15.70
N GLU A 172 -8.58 -0.48 -14.91
CA GLU A 172 -8.58 -1.84 -14.36
C GLU A 172 -9.14 -1.93 -12.94
N ASP A 173 -9.60 -0.81 -12.37
CA ASP A 173 -10.00 -0.69 -10.97
C ASP A 173 -8.92 -1.29 -10.05
N ALA A 174 -7.68 -0.85 -10.29
CA ALA A 174 -6.48 -1.32 -9.64
C ALA A 174 -5.83 -0.22 -8.80
N THR A 175 -5.13 -0.63 -7.74
CA THR A 175 -4.52 0.31 -6.79
C THR A 175 -3.00 0.30 -6.86
N VAL A 176 -2.40 -0.72 -7.49
CA VAL A 176 -0.94 -0.87 -7.57
C VAL A 176 -0.52 -1.26 -8.98
N VAL A 177 0.55 -0.63 -9.47
CA VAL A 177 1.27 -1.07 -10.67
C VAL A 177 2.73 -1.35 -10.32
N THR A 178 3.28 -2.36 -10.98
CA THR A 178 4.69 -2.71 -10.87
C THR A 178 5.25 -3.11 -12.23
N ALA A 179 6.54 -2.86 -12.45
CA ALA A 179 7.22 -3.22 -13.70
C ALA A 179 8.57 -3.86 -13.40
N ASP A 180 8.89 -4.92 -14.15
CA ASP A 180 10.15 -5.66 -14.05
C ASP A 180 11.32 -4.91 -14.70
N CYS A 181 11.59 -3.69 -14.22
CA CYS A 181 12.39 -2.65 -14.87
C CYS A 181 13.88 -2.97 -15.03
N TYR A 182 14.46 -3.82 -14.18
CA TYR A 182 15.81 -4.37 -14.38
C TYR A 182 15.81 -5.82 -14.91
N GLY A 183 14.63 -6.42 -15.04
CA GLY A 183 14.43 -7.73 -15.65
C GLY A 183 13.92 -7.61 -17.08
N SER A 184 12.77 -8.24 -17.33
CA SER A 184 12.18 -8.34 -18.68
C SER A 184 11.81 -7.01 -19.34
N MET A 185 11.66 -5.93 -18.56
CA MET A 185 11.30 -4.60 -19.07
C MET A 185 12.50 -3.66 -19.21
N HIS A 186 13.71 -4.10 -18.87
CA HIS A 186 14.90 -3.25 -18.94
C HIS A 186 15.15 -2.72 -20.35
N ARG A 187 15.25 -3.63 -21.33
CA ARG A 187 15.45 -3.23 -22.73
C ARG A 187 14.17 -2.66 -23.37
N PRO A 188 13.03 -3.36 -23.38
CA PRO A 188 11.90 -2.97 -24.24
C PRO A 188 11.05 -1.81 -23.69
N LEU A 189 11.13 -1.49 -22.39
CA LEU A 189 10.50 -0.31 -21.81
C LEU A 189 11.53 0.72 -21.39
N CYS A 190 12.47 0.36 -20.52
CA CYS A 190 13.30 1.36 -19.84
C CYS A 190 14.32 2.00 -20.78
N GLN A 191 15.05 1.20 -21.57
CA GLN A 191 16.00 1.71 -22.56
C GLN A 191 15.33 2.24 -23.83
N SER A 192 14.19 1.67 -24.24
CA SER A 192 13.50 2.07 -25.48
C SER A 192 12.53 3.24 -25.31
N TYR A 193 12.02 3.47 -24.10
CA TYR A 193 11.03 4.52 -23.82
C TYR A 193 11.43 5.39 -22.63
N ALA A 194 11.26 4.89 -21.41
CA ALA A 194 11.60 5.59 -20.17
C ALA A 194 11.55 4.65 -18.95
N TYR A 195 12.32 4.99 -17.91
CA TYR A 195 12.18 4.33 -16.61
C TYR A 195 10.87 4.76 -15.91
N PRO A 196 10.21 3.83 -15.18
CA PRO A 196 8.91 4.07 -14.53
C PRO A 196 8.97 4.89 -13.24
N CYS A 197 10.17 5.30 -12.79
CA CYS A 197 10.42 5.85 -11.46
C CYS A 197 9.52 7.06 -11.11
N ILE A 198 9.41 8.05 -12.01
CA ILE A 198 8.51 9.21 -11.78
C ILE A 198 7.06 8.75 -11.64
N GLY A 199 6.62 7.79 -12.48
CA GLY A 199 5.30 7.19 -12.40
C GLY A 199 5.05 6.54 -11.04
N PHE A 200 6.01 5.76 -10.54
CA PHE A 200 5.86 5.13 -9.23
C PHE A 200 5.81 6.14 -8.09
N ILE A 201 6.69 7.14 -8.08
CA ILE A 201 6.68 8.21 -7.07
C ILE A 201 5.36 8.97 -7.08
N ARG A 202 4.86 9.31 -8.27
CA ARG A 202 3.58 10.01 -8.44
C ARG A 202 2.43 9.20 -7.82
N LEU A 203 2.31 7.93 -8.18
CA LEU A 203 1.27 7.05 -7.64
C LEU A 203 1.38 6.91 -6.12
N ASN A 204 2.60 6.69 -5.60
CA ASN A 204 2.84 6.62 -4.16
C ASN A 204 2.43 7.93 -3.46
N ASN A 205 2.76 9.09 -4.04
CA ASN A 205 2.36 10.40 -3.52
C ASN A 205 0.83 10.59 -3.45
N MET A 206 0.07 9.93 -4.34
CA MET A 206 -1.39 9.97 -4.39
C MET A 206 -2.05 8.98 -3.41
N GLY A 207 -1.27 8.12 -2.75
CA GLY A 207 -1.80 7.03 -1.94
C GLY A 207 -2.18 5.77 -2.74
N LEU A 208 -1.74 5.68 -4.00
CA LEU A 208 -1.75 4.45 -4.80
C LEU A 208 -0.40 3.72 -4.64
N GLY A 209 -0.17 2.64 -5.38
CA GLY A 209 1.06 1.87 -5.35
C GLY A 209 1.84 1.91 -6.67
N GLY A 210 3.05 2.44 -6.61
CA GLY A 210 4.08 2.25 -7.60
C GLY A 210 5.23 1.45 -7.02
N ILE A 211 5.41 0.22 -7.50
CA ILE A 211 6.36 -0.73 -6.94
C ILE A 211 7.39 -1.10 -8.00
N CYS A 212 8.66 -1.12 -7.59
CA CYS A 212 9.75 -1.38 -8.53
C CYS A 212 9.95 -2.89 -8.77
N GLU A 213 10.57 -3.22 -9.90
CA GLU A 213 11.17 -4.54 -10.19
C GLU A 213 10.21 -5.74 -10.23
N SER A 214 8.90 -5.51 -10.36
CA SER A 214 7.91 -6.61 -10.25
C SER A 214 8.06 -7.35 -8.91
N ASP A 215 8.46 -6.65 -7.85
CA ASP A 215 8.55 -7.21 -6.51
C ASP A 215 7.16 -7.29 -5.88
N LEU A 216 6.48 -8.40 -6.16
CA LEU A 216 5.13 -8.65 -5.66
C LEU A 216 5.09 -8.81 -4.13
N GLN A 217 6.17 -9.23 -3.48
CA GLN A 217 6.20 -9.38 -2.02
C GLN A 217 6.20 -8.00 -1.34
N SER A 218 7.01 -7.09 -1.86
CA SER A 218 6.99 -5.70 -1.44
C SER A 218 5.68 -5.01 -1.79
N ALA A 219 5.07 -5.31 -2.95
CA ALA A 219 3.74 -4.79 -3.30
C ALA A 219 2.66 -5.19 -2.28
N MET A 220 2.65 -6.46 -1.84
CA MET A 220 1.75 -6.93 -0.79
C MET A 220 1.97 -6.19 0.54
N THR A 221 3.24 -5.94 0.88
CA THR A 221 3.62 -5.19 2.08
C THR A 221 3.15 -3.73 1.98
N HIS A 222 3.32 -3.10 0.83
CA HIS A 222 2.84 -1.73 0.56
C HIS A 222 1.34 -1.61 0.77
N ILE A 223 0.54 -2.50 0.17
CA ILE A 223 -0.93 -2.52 0.33
C ILE A 223 -1.30 -2.70 1.81
N LEU A 224 -0.66 -3.64 2.52
CA LEU A 224 -0.90 -3.85 3.94
C LEU A 224 -0.67 -2.57 4.75
N TYR A 225 0.44 -1.87 4.53
CA TYR A 225 0.76 -0.64 5.25
C TYR A 225 -0.12 0.55 4.82
N GLN A 226 -0.53 0.64 3.57
CA GLN A 226 -1.55 1.62 3.15
C GLN A 226 -2.84 1.43 3.95
N GLY A 227 -3.30 0.18 4.06
CA GLY A 227 -4.46 -0.16 4.88
C GLY A 227 -4.25 0.07 6.38
N LEU A 228 -3.05 -0.14 6.92
CA LEU A 228 -2.78 0.04 8.35
C LEU A 228 -2.59 1.51 8.74
N VAL A 229 -1.75 2.25 8.03
CA VAL A 229 -1.33 3.59 8.43
C VAL A 229 -1.73 4.69 7.45
N GLY A 230 -2.10 4.36 6.21
CA GLY A 230 -2.50 5.34 5.21
C GLY A 230 -1.35 6.23 4.72
N LYS A 231 -0.10 5.81 4.94
CA LYS A 231 1.10 6.53 4.53
C LYS A 231 1.78 5.83 3.35
N PRO A 232 2.25 6.57 2.34
CA PRO A 232 3.07 6.04 1.26
C PRO A 232 4.36 5.42 1.77
N GLY A 233 4.78 4.33 1.12
CA GLY A 233 6.09 3.73 1.26
C GLY A 233 6.77 3.57 -0.09
N PHE A 234 7.97 3.03 -0.09
CA PHE A 234 8.69 2.61 -1.28
C PHE A 234 9.67 1.49 -0.97
N ILE A 235 10.03 0.71 -1.98
CA ILE A 235 11.09 -0.29 -1.87
C ILE A 235 12.43 0.43 -1.74
N SER A 236 13.30 -0.08 -0.88
CA SER A 236 14.67 0.40 -0.76
C SER A 236 15.64 -0.74 -0.52
N ASP A 237 16.82 -0.63 -1.14
CA ASP A 237 18.00 -1.41 -0.81
C ASP A 237 18.77 -0.71 0.32
N PRO A 238 18.81 -1.29 1.53
CA PRO A 238 19.58 -0.71 2.62
C PRO A 238 21.08 -0.96 2.39
N THR A 239 21.86 0.10 2.45
CA THR A 239 23.31 0.03 2.61
C THR A 239 23.70 0.54 3.99
N VAL A 240 24.80 0.06 4.56
CA VAL A 240 25.19 0.35 5.94
C VAL A 240 26.51 1.08 5.95
N ASP A 241 26.57 2.20 6.68
CA ASP A 241 27.79 2.93 6.97
C ASP A 241 28.16 2.74 8.45
N ALA A 242 29.06 1.78 8.70
CA ALA A 242 29.51 1.47 10.04
C ALA A 242 30.41 2.56 10.66
N SER A 243 30.96 3.48 9.85
CA SER A 243 31.81 4.57 10.37
C SER A 243 31.02 5.57 11.22
N ASN A 244 29.71 5.68 10.98
CA ASN A 244 28.79 6.57 11.69
C ASN A 244 27.52 5.87 12.21
N ASN A 245 27.49 4.53 12.17
CA ASN A 245 26.34 3.71 12.57
C ASN A 245 25.03 4.10 11.87
N SER A 246 25.07 4.37 10.56
CA SER A 246 23.88 4.73 9.78
C SER A 246 23.49 3.68 8.74
N ILE A 247 22.21 3.71 8.35
CA ILE A 247 21.66 2.97 7.22
C ILE A 247 21.23 3.98 6.18
N ILE A 248 21.68 3.79 4.95
CA ILE A 248 21.30 4.58 3.78
C ILE A 248 20.35 3.74 2.96
N LEU A 249 19.10 4.19 2.86
CA LEU A 249 18.07 3.57 2.04
C LEU A 249 18.19 4.11 0.61
N ALA A 250 18.60 3.26 -0.31
CA ALA A 250 18.78 3.62 -1.71
C ALA A 250 17.78 2.89 -2.59
N HIS A 251 17.25 3.57 -3.60
CA HIS A 251 16.54 2.97 -4.71
C HIS A 251 16.49 3.99 -5.84
N CYS A 252 16.10 3.57 -7.05
CA CYS A 252 15.87 4.47 -8.19
C CYS A 252 14.74 5.50 -7.98
N MET A 253 14.04 5.43 -6.85
CA MET A 253 12.89 6.28 -6.53
C MET A 253 12.70 6.41 -5.02
N GLY A 254 12.03 7.49 -4.58
CA GLY A 254 11.54 7.67 -3.22
C GLY A 254 10.28 8.54 -3.21
N THR A 255 9.23 8.16 -2.46
CA THR A 255 8.03 8.99 -2.34
C THR A 255 8.35 10.28 -1.60
N THR A 256 7.87 11.42 -2.12
CA THR A 256 8.05 12.72 -1.45
C THR A 256 7.02 12.94 -0.35
N LYS A 257 5.95 12.14 -0.30
CA LYS A 257 4.82 12.29 0.62
C LYS A 257 4.87 11.28 1.78
N MET A 258 6.04 11.14 2.41
CA MET A 258 6.26 10.15 3.50
C MET A 258 5.32 10.32 4.70
N ASP A 259 4.76 11.51 4.92
CA ASP A 259 3.80 11.77 5.99
C ASP A 259 2.35 11.48 5.64
N GLY A 260 2.07 11.13 4.39
CA GLY A 260 0.72 10.90 3.86
C GLY A 260 0.47 11.74 2.60
N PRO A 261 -0.52 11.37 1.75
CA PRO A 261 -0.83 12.09 0.51
C PRO A 261 -1.17 13.58 0.74
N ASP A 262 -1.87 13.87 1.84
CA ASP A 262 -2.25 15.22 2.27
C ASP A 262 -1.12 15.98 2.98
N GLY A 263 -0.01 15.30 3.29
CA GLY A 263 1.16 15.88 3.96
C GLY A 263 2.01 16.75 3.03
N PRO A 264 2.99 17.52 3.58
CA PRO A 264 3.93 18.25 2.75
C PRO A 264 4.83 17.31 1.93
N ALA A 265 5.25 17.76 0.74
CA ALA A 265 6.24 17.04 -0.03
C ALA A 265 7.66 17.33 0.51
N ALA A 266 8.44 16.28 0.74
CA ALA A 266 9.85 16.37 1.04
C ALA A 266 10.62 16.92 -0.17
N PRO A 267 11.71 17.70 0.07
CA PRO A 267 12.55 18.17 -1.02
C PRO A 267 13.20 17.00 -1.75
N TYR A 268 13.29 17.10 -3.07
CA TYR A 268 13.88 16.06 -3.91
C TYR A 268 14.82 16.66 -4.96
N LYS A 269 15.68 15.80 -5.49
CA LYS A 269 16.47 16.05 -6.69
C LYS A 269 16.00 15.06 -7.74
N LEU A 270 15.89 15.52 -8.98
CA LEU A 270 15.79 14.59 -10.10
C LEU A 270 17.21 14.08 -10.38
N ARG A 271 17.33 12.75 -10.40
CA ARG A 271 18.54 11.98 -10.63
C ARG A 271 18.21 10.75 -11.46
#